data_AF-A0A4R1QC92-F1
#
_entry.id   AF-A0A4R1QC92-F1
#
_cell.length_a   1.000
_cell.length_b   1.000
_cell.length_c   1.000
_cell.angle_alpha   90.00
_cell.angle_beta   90.00
_cell.angle_gamma   90.00
#
_symmetry.space_group_name_H-M   'P 1'
#
loop_
_entity.id
_entity.type
_entity.pdbx_description
1 polymer ?
#
loop_
_entity_poly.entity_id
_entity_poly.type
_entity_poly.pdbx_seq_one_letter_code
_entity_poly.pdbx_strand_id
1 'polypeptide(L)' 'MLSNIGVPGLILILLIALVIFGPKKLPEIGRAFGETLREFKKSTKGLSDEVLEELDDKKEARK' A
#
# COMPACT_ATOMS: atom_id res chain seq x y z
N MET A 1 4.47 1.43 -29.42
CA MET A 1 4.60 -0.04 -29.61
C MET A 1 4.28 -0.83 -28.34
N LEU A 2 4.66 -0.37 -27.14
CA LEU A 2 4.31 -1.03 -25.87
C LEU A 2 2.84 -0.86 -25.44
N SER A 3 2.19 0.25 -25.80
CA SER A 3 0.78 0.49 -25.43
C SER A 3 -0.23 -0.45 -26.13
N ASN A 4 0.17 -1.12 -27.22
CA ASN A 4 -0.66 -2.13 -27.91
C ASN A 4 -0.57 -3.51 -27.26
N ILE A 5 0.30 -3.69 -26.27
CA ILE A 5 0.49 -4.97 -25.57
C ILE A 5 -0.63 -5.20 -24.54
N GLY A 6 -1.31 -4.13 -24.10
CA GLY A 6 -2.56 -4.17 -23.35
C GLY A 6 -2.60 -5.15 -22.17
N VAL A 7 -3.82 -5.53 -21.78
CA VAL A 7 -4.07 -6.59 -20.80
C VAL A 7 -3.44 -7.94 -21.22
N PRO A 8 -3.46 -8.36 -22.50
CA PRO A 8 -2.90 -9.66 -22.91
C PRO A 8 -1.41 -9.85 -22.61
N GLY A 9 -0.56 -8.85 -22.82
CA GLY A 9 0.86 -9.01 -22.50
C GLY A 9 1.17 -8.90 -21.02
N LEU A 10 0.34 -8.21 -20.23
CA LEU A 10 0.45 -8.23 -18.77
C LEU A 10 0.16 -9.65 -18.24
N ILE A 11 -0.81 -10.36 -18.83
CA ILE A 11 -1.09 -11.77 -18.52
C ILE A 11 0.11 -12.66 -18.88
N LEU A 12 0.78 -12.43 -20.02
CA LEU A 12 1.96 -13.20 -20.41
C LEU A 12 3.12 -13.01 -19.41
N ILE A 13 3.37 -11.78 -18.98
CA ILE A 13 4.38 -11.48 -17.95
C ILE A 13 4.02 -12.16 -16.63
N LEU A 14 2.74 -12.09 -16.22
CA LEU A 14 2.26 -12.78 -15.02
C LEU A 14 2.45 -14.28 -15.11
N LEU A 15 2.18 -14.92 -16.26
CA LEU A 15 2.41 -16.35 -16.44
C LEU A 15 3.88 -16.72 -16.25
N ILE A 16 4.80 -15.97 -16.85
CA ILE A 16 6.25 -16.21 -16.67
C ILE A 16 6.65 -16.03 -15.20
N ALA A 17 6.17 -14.96 -14.55
CA ALA A 17 6.41 -14.73 -13.13
C ALA A 17 5.84 -15.87 -12.26
N LEU A 18 4.66 -16.38 -12.59
CA LEU A 18 4.02 -17.51 -11.89
C LEU A 18 4.79 -18.82 -12.08
N VAL A 19 5.45 -19.03 -13.22
CA VAL A 19 6.31 -20.21 -13.43
C VAL A 19 7.58 -20.12 -12.56
N ILE A 20 8.19 -18.95 -12.44
CA ILE A 20 9.42 -18.73 -11.66
C ILE A 20 9.13 -18.73 -10.16
N PHE A 21 8.14 -17.95 -9.73
CA PHE A 21 7.82 -17.73 -8.31
C PHE A 21 6.75 -18.69 -7.78
N GLY A 22 5.90 -19.24 -8.64
CA GLY A 22 4.76 -20.07 -8.25
C GLY A 22 3.49 -19.26 -7.92
N PRO A 23 2.29 -19.80 -8.18
CA PRO A 23 1.02 -19.11 -7.96
C PRO A 23 0.68 -18.84 -6.50
N LYS A 24 1.30 -19.56 -5.56
CA LYS A 24 1.08 -19.37 -4.13
C LYS A 24 1.87 -18.20 -3.54
N LYS A 25 3.06 -17.88 -4.10
CA LYS A 25 3.94 -16.85 -3.54
C LYS A 25 3.43 -15.43 -3.77
N LEU A 26 2.80 -15.15 -4.92
CA LEU A 26 2.28 -13.82 -5.23
C LEU A 26 1.19 -13.37 -4.22
N PRO A 27 0.15 -14.18 -3.92
CA PRO A 27 -0.83 -13.86 -2.87
C PRO A 27 -0.22 -13.76 -1.47
N GLU A 28 0.76 -14.62 -1.15
CA GLU A 28 1.43 -14.63 0.15
C GLU A 28 2.21 -13.33 0.40
N ILE A 29 3.00 -12.89 -0.58
CA ILE A 29 3.71 -11.60 -0.54
C ILE A 29 2.72 -10.44 -0.46
N GLY A 30 1.63 -10.48 -1.24
CA GLY A 30 0.59 -9.45 -1.22
C GLY A 30 -0.09 -9.34 0.15
N ARG A 31 -0.33 -10.46 0.84
CA ARG A 31 -0.89 -10.47 2.21
C ARG A 31 0.08 -9.86 3.21
N ALA A 32 1.34 -10.30 3.23
CA ALA A 32 2.35 -9.78 4.15
C ALA A 32 2.61 -8.28 3.94
N PHE A 33 2.70 -7.85 2.67
CA PHE A 33 2.85 -6.44 2.33
C PHE A 33 1.59 -5.63 2.67
N GLY A 34 0.40 -6.19 2.43
CA GLY A 34 -0.88 -5.56 2.77
C GLY A 34 -1.06 -5.35 4.28
N GLU A 35 -0.66 -6.33 5.10
CA GLU A 35 -0.64 -6.19 6.55
C GLU A 35 0.33 -5.09 6.99
N THR A 36 1.52 -5.05 6.41
CA THR A 36 2.52 -3.99 6.67
C THR A 36 1.96 -2.60 6.32
N LEU A 37 1.37 -2.44 5.13
CA LEU A 37 0.75 -1.18 4.71
C LEU A 37 -0.43 -0.79 5.60
N ARG A 38 -1.23 -1.76 6.05
CA ARG A 38 -2.37 -1.51 6.94
C ARG A 38 -1.89 -0.97 8.28
N GLU A 39 -0.87 -1.58 8.87
CA GLU A 39 -0.31 -1.13 10.14
C GLU A 39 0.36 0.24 9.98
N PHE A 40 1.15 0.43 8.90
CA PHE A 40 1.75 1.72 8.58
C PHE A 40 0.72 2.84 8.43
N LYS A 41 -0.40 2.58 7.76
CA LYS A 41 -1.51 3.54 7.61
C LYS A 41 -2.13 3.87 8.98
N LYS A 42 -2.31 2.88 9.84
CA LYS A 42 -2.88 3.05 11.18
C LYS A 42 -1.97 3.91 12.07
N SER A 43 -0.67 3.62 12.10
CA SER A 43 0.31 4.39 12.86
C SER A 43 0.42 5.83 12.34
N THR A 44 0.50 6.01 11.02
CA THR A 44 0.55 7.35 10.41
C THR A 44 -0.71 8.17 10.71
N LYS A 45 -1.89 7.53 10.70
CA LYS A 45 -3.15 8.21 11.02
C LYS A 45 -3.19 8.65 12.50
N GLY A 46 -2.81 7.77 13.43
CA GLY A 46 -2.77 8.11 14.86
C GLY A 46 -1.86 9.30 15.14
N LEU A 47 -0.66 9.32 14.54
CA LEU A 47 0.27 10.46 14.65
C LEU A 47 -0.29 11.75 14.05
N SER A 48 -1.02 11.65 12.93
CA SER A 48 -1.63 12.83 12.30
C SER A 48 -2.75 13.42 13.15
N ASP A 49 -3.58 12.56 13.72
CA ASP A 49 -4.71 12.97 14.57
C ASP A 49 -4.19 13.60 15.89
N GLU A 50 -3.14 13.03 16.49
CA GLU A 50 -2.50 13.55 17.72
C GLU A 50 -1.82 14.92 17.50
N VAL A 51 -1.14 15.10 16.35
CA VAL A 51 -0.57 16.40 15.95
C VAL A 51 -1.68 17.43 15.66
N LEU A 52 -2.81 17.02 15.09
CA LEU A 52 -3.92 17.92 14.82
C LEU A 52 -4.60 18.39 16.12
N GLU A 53 -4.81 17.50 17.09
CA GLU A 53 -5.33 17.87 18.43
C GLU A 53 -4.39 18.84 19.14
N GLU A 54 -3.08 18.57 19.17
CA GLU A 54 -2.10 19.43 19.84
C GLU A 54 -2.03 20.85 19.21
N LEU A 55 -2.30 20.96 17.90
CA LEU A 55 -2.36 22.25 17.20
C LEU A 55 -3.65 23.03 17.48
N ASP A 56 -4.77 22.36 17.73
CA ASP A 56 -6.05 23.01 18.04
C ASP A 56 -6.07 23.51 19.50
N ASP A 57 -5.59 22.70 20.45
CA ASP A 57 -5.44 23.08 21.86
C ASP A 57 -4.53 24.31 22.02
N LYS A 58 -3.45 24.36 21.24
CA LYS A 58 -2.50 25.48 21.25
C LYS A 58 -3.08 26.76 20.62
N LYS A 59 -4.08 26.65 19.74
CA LYS A 59 -4.79 27.79 19.15
C LYS A 59 -5.86 28.34 20.11
N GLU A 60 -6.56 27.48 20.83
CA GLU A 60 -7.52 27.90 21.86
C GLU A 60 -6.84 28.59 23.04
N ALA A 61 -5.69 28.08 23.51
CA ALA A 61 -4.94 28.70 24.62
C ALA A 61 -4.36 30.09 24.29
N ARG A 62 -4.32 30.49 23.01
CA ARG A 62 -3.77 31.77 22.54
C ARG A 62 -4.86 32.80 22.19
N LYS A 63 -6.14 32.43 22.31
CA LYS A 63 -7.28 33.28 21.98
C LYS A 63 -7.94 33.82 23.24
#